data_AF-A0A2A5E656-F1
#
_entry.id   AF-A0A2A5E656-F1
#
_cell.length_a   1.000
_cell.length_b   1.000
_cell.length_c   1.000
_cell.angle_alpha   90.00
_cell.angle_beta   90.00
_cell.angle_gamma   90.00
#
_symmetry.space_group_name_H-M   'P 1'
#
loop_
_entity.id
_entity.type
_entity.pdbx_description
1 polymer ?
#
loop_
_entity_poly.entity_id
_entity_poly.type
_entity_poly.pdbx_seq_one_letter_code
_entity_poly.pdbx_strand_id
1 'polypeptide(L)'
;MSRITCKFGGTSLADASSIKNAAQIINSDPNRRFIVPSAPGKRSQDDKKITDLLLGWFHILEDGLDPIQPITIIRERFTTLKEELGCSINKDDLLDEIIAEIKTAHDKGQDVARVHSGDPSIYGAIAEQMRRLDSLGIEYDVTPGVPAFAAAAALLKRELTLPDISQSIVLTRTSVKATSMPKGETLDNFAKTGATLAIHLSVNNLKKVVKDLSPHYGDDCPVAVVFRASWPDEAYVLGTLSDIREKVKEAGFTRTALILVGQALGETDFTDSKLYDASHSHVLRPML
;
A
#
# COMPACT_ATOMS: atom_id res chain seq x y z
N MET A 1 -27.71 -26.72 0.77
CA MET A 1 -26.70 -27.16 1.77
C MET A 1 -26.65 -26.14 2.88
N SER A 2 -26.74 -26.56 4.15
CA SER A 2 -26.55 -25.64 5.28
C SER A 2 -25.08 -25.23 5.33
N ARG A 3 -24.83 -23.92 5.40
CA ARG A 3 -23.48 -23.38 5.52
C ARG A 3 -23.09 -23.48 6.99
N ILE A 4 -21.97 -24.14 7.28
CA ILE A 4 -21.49 -24.32 8.65
C ILE A 4 -20.34 -23.34 8.90
N THR A 5 -20.44 -22.59 9.99
CA THR A 5 -19.40 -21.69 10.50
C THR A 5 -18.65 -22.38 11.63
N CYS A 6 -17.33 -22.26 11.66
CA CYS A 6 -16.49 -22.83 12.69
C CYS A 6 -15.59 -21.76 13.29
N LYS A 7 -15.63 -21.63 14.62
CA LYS A 7 -14.83 -20.67 15.36
C LYS A 7 -13.76 -21.38 16.15
N PHE A 8 -12.54 -20.87 16.08
CA PHE A 8 -11.41 -21.35 16.86
C PHE A 8 -10.94 -20.24 17.80
N GLY A 9 -10.90 -20.56 19.10
CA GLY A 9 -10.36 -19.65 20.12
C GLY A 9 -8.84 -19.59 20.06
N GLY A 10 -8.24 -18.62 20.77
CA GLY A 10 -6.79 -18.42 20.74
C GLY A 10 -5.99 -19.66 21.16
N THR A 11 -6.47 -20.44 22.14
CA THR A 11 -5.80 -21.68 22.56
C THR A 11 -5.73 -22.72 21.45
N SER A 12 -6.78 -22.83 20.63
CA SER A 12 -6.81 -23.72 19.47
C SER A 12 -5.83 -23.31 18.37
N LEU A 13 -5.16 -22.17 18.52
CA LEU A 13 -4.24 -21.57 17.55
C LEU A 13 -2.90 -21.17 18.21
N ALA A 14 -2.62 -21.65 19.43
CA ALA A 14 -1.47 -21.21 20.23
C ALA A 14 -0.11 -21.69 19.67
N ASP A 15 -0.10 -22.89 19.11
CA ASP A 15 1.08 -23.57 18.56
C ASP A 15 0.74 -24.38 17.30
N ALA A 16 1.76 -24.88 16.61
CA ALA A 16 1.59 -25.62 15.37
C ALA A 16 0.74 -26.90 15.52
N SER A 17 0.82 -27.58 16.67
CA SER A 17 0.03 -28.79 16.93
C SER A 17 -1.47 -28.45 16.99
N SER A 18 -1.81 -27.42 17.75
CA SER A 18 -3.18 -26.92 17.90
C SER A 18 -3.76 -26.43 16.56
N ILE A 19 -2.95 -25.74 15.76
CA ILE A 19 -3.34 -25.29 14.41
C ILE A 19 -3.56 -26.49 13.49
N LYS A 20 -2.71 -27.53 13.52
CA LYS A 20 -2.91 -28.76 12.74
C LYS A 20 -4.21 -29.48 13.14
N ASN A 21 -4.54 -29.51 14.44
CA ASN A 21 -5.81 -30.06 14.92
C ASN A 21 -7.01 -29.23 14.44
N ALA A 22 -6.91 -27.90 14.47
CA ALA A 22 -7.93 -27.02 13.91
C ALA A 22 -8.13 -27.28 12.41
N ALA A 23 -7.05 -27.45 11.64
CA ALA A 23 -7.10 -27.80 10.23
C ALA A 23 -7.79 -29.16 9.99
N GLN A 24 -7.51 -30.18 10.80
CA GLN A 24 -8.21 -31.46 10.73
C GLN A 24 -9.72 -31.33 10.98
N ILE A 25 -10.11 -30.50 11.97
CA ILE A 25 -11.53 -30.22 12.28
C ILE A 25 -12.22 -29.46 11.13
N ILE A 26 -11.50 -28.58 10.45
CA ILE A 26 -12.01 -27.87 9.26
C ILE A 26 -12.23 -28.86 8.12
N ASN A 27 -11.24 -29.70 7.86
CA ASN A 27 -11.24 -30.63 6.73
C ASN A 27 -12.14 -31.86 6.92
N SER A 28 -12.63 -32.12 8.14
CA SER A 28 -13.49 -33.27 8.41
C SER A 28 -14.93 -33.11 7.91
N ASP A 29 -15.35 -31.88 7.55
CA ASP A 29 -16.68 -31.62 7.01
C ASP A 29 -16.63 -30.61 5.85
N PRO A 30 -16.91 -31.04 4.61
CA PRO A 30 -16.84 -30.19 3.43
C PRO A 30 -17.91 -29.07 3.40
N ASN A 31 -18.90 -29.08 4.29
CA ASN A 31 -19.91 -28.02 4.41
C ASN A 31 -19.45 -26.81 5.24
N ARG A 32 -18.27 -26.90 5.88
CA ARG A 32 -17.67 -25.78 6.62
C ARG A 32 -17.18 -24.74 5.63
N ARG A 33 -17.90 -23.62 5.54
CA ARG A 33 -17.63 -22.53 4.57
C ARG A 33 -16.96 -21.31 5.21
N PHE A 34 -17.20 -21.07 6.50
CA PHE A 34 -16.68 -19.90 7.19
C PHE A 34 -15.84 -20.32 8.39
N ILE A 35 -14.54 -20.01 8.35
CA ILE A 35 -13.59 -20.29 9.42
C ILE A 35 -13.26 -18.97 10.10
N VAL A 36 -13.54 -18.88 11.40
CA VAL A 36 -13.30 -17.68 12.22
C VAL A 36 -12.19 -18.00 13.24
N PRO A 37 -10.91 -17.78 12.89
CA PRO A 37 -9.81 -17.94 13.83
C PRO A 37 -9.64 -16.70 14.71
N SER A 38 -9.23 -16.91 15.96
CA SER A 38 -8.70 -15.85 16.82
C SER A 38 -7.19 -15.66 16.59
N ALA A 39 -6.59 -14.60 17.11
CA ALA A 39 -5.12 -14.53 17.19
C ALA A 39 -4.57 -15.70 18.05
N PRO A 40 -3.34 -16.18 17.79
CA PRO A 40 -2.68 -17.18 18.63
C PRO A 40 -2.74 -16.82 20.11
N GLY A 41 -3.27 -17.75 20.91
CA GLY A 41 -3.40 -17.60 22.35
C GLY A 41 -2.09 -17.83 23.09
N LYS A 42 -2.22 -18.14 24.38
CA LYS A 42 -1.10 -18.55 25.21
C LYS A 42 -0.71 -20.00 24.90
N ARG A 43 0.59 -20.27 24.77
CA ARG A 43 1.17 -21.63 24.66
C ARG A 43 1.31 -22.31 26.02
N SER A 44 1.50 -21.52 27.08
CA SER A 44 1.64 -21.98 28.46
C SER A 44 1.03 -20.96 29.44
N GLN A 45 0.95 -21.28 30.74
CA GLN A 45 0.39 -20.34 31.72
C GLN A 45 1.16 -19.03 31.82
N ASP A 46 2.50 -19.10 31.76
CA ASP A 46 3.42 -17.96 31.83
C ASP A 46 3.50 -17.17 30.52
N ASP A 47 2.87 -17.68 29.46
CA ASP A 47 2.87 -17.03 28.16
C ASP A 47 1.95 -15.80 28.16
N LYS A 48 2.31 -14.79 27.36
CA LYS A 48 1.49 -13.60 27.11
C LYS A 48 0.61 -13.82 25.87
N LYS A 49 -0.65 -13.38 25.91
CA LYS A 49 -1.52 -13.45 24.74
C LYS A 49 -1.02 -12.46 23.70
N ILE A 50 -1.12 -12.82 22.41
CA ILE A 50 -0.82 -11.89 21.32
C ILE A 50 -1.67 -10.62 21.41
N THR A 51 -2.95 -10.74 21.77
CA THR A 51 -3.83 -9.58 21.95
C THR A 51 -3.32 -8.63 23.04
N ASP A 52 -2.90 -9.16 24.19
CA ASP A 52 -2.36 -8.34 25.29
C ASP A 52 -1.04 -7.67 24.88
N LEU A 53 -0.20 -8.36 24.10
CA LEU A 53 1.04 -7.80 23.54
C LEU A 53 0.76 -6.71 22.52
N LEU A 54 -0.27 -6.86 21.67
CA LEU A 54 -0.67 -5.85 20.70
C LEU A 54 -1.26 -4.60 21.37
N LEU A 55 -2.07 -4.78 22.42
CA LEU A 55 -2.60 -3.67 23.21
C LEU A 55 -1.49 -2.95 23.98
N GLY A 56 -0.57 -3.70 24.60
CA GLY A 56 0.60 -3.14 25.25
C GLY A 56 1.50 -2.40 24.26
N TRP A 57 1.68 -2.94 23.05
CA TRP A 57 2.41 -2.25 21.98
C TRP A 57 1.75 -0.91 21.62
N PHE A 58 0.43 -0.89 21.44
CA PHE A 58 -0.32 0.32 21.14
C PHE A 58 -0.14 1.40 22.22
N HIS A 59 -0.31 1.05 23.50
CA HIS A 59 -0.13 2.03 24.59
C HIS A 59 1.30 2.54 24.72
N ILE A 60 2.31 1.68 24.54
CA ILE A 60 3.72 2.10 24.54
C ILE A 60 3.98 3.10 23.41
N LEU A 61 3.35 2.92 22.24
CA LEU A 61 3.43 3.87 21.13
C LEU A 61 2.71 5.19 21.44
N GLU A 62 1.51 5.15 22.04
CA GLU A 62 0.80 6.36 22.48
C GLU A 62 1.60 7.17 23.50
N ASP A 63 2.31 6.49 24.40
CA ASP A 63 3.17 7.09 25.42
C ASP A 63 4.52 7.57 24.85
N GLY A 64 4.77 7.41 23.53
CA GLY A 64 6.00 7.83 22.87
C GLY A 64 7.24 7.01 23.25
N LEU A 65 7.05 5.82 23.80
CA LEU A 65 8.11 4.91 24.25
C LEU A 65 8.48 3.89 23.16
N ASP A 66 9.66 3.28 23.26
CA ASP A 66 10.13 2.25 22.32
C ASP A 66 9.48 0.89 22.61
N PRO A 67 8.69 0.33 21.67
CA PRO A 67 7.98 -0.92 21.89
C PRO A 67 8.73 -2.15 21.35
N ILE A 68 10.06 -2.12 21.26
CA ILE A 68 10.86 -3.25 20.78
C ILE A 68 10.50 -4.58 21.46
N GLN A 69 10.20 -4.60 22.77
CA GLN A 69 9.90 -5.86 23.46
C GLN A 69 8.60 -6.54 22.95
N PRO A 70 7.41 -5.89 22.99
CA PRO A 70 6.19 -6.51 22.48
C PRO A 70 6.28 -6.97 21.03
N ILE A 71 6.84 -6.14 20.14
CA ILE A 71 6.92 -6.48 18.71
C ILE A 71 7.89 -7.63 18.44
N THR A 72 8.96 -7.74 19.23
CA THR A 72 9.92 -8.85 19.12
C THR A 72 9.25 -10.17 19.52
N ILE A 73 8.52 -10.20 20.65
CA ILE A 73 7.80 -11.40 21.11
C ILE A 73 6.71 -11.82 20.11
N ILE A 74 5.96 -10.86 19.55
CA ILE A 74 4.95 -11.13 18.51
C ILE A 74 5.63 -11.73 17.28
N ARG A 75 6.73 -11.11 16.81
CA ARG A 75 7.44 -11.57 15.61
C ARG A 75 8.01 -12.97 15.80
N GLU A 76 8.68 -13.23 16.91
CA GLU A 76 9.19 -14.56 17.25
C GLU A 76 8.06 -15.59 17.27
N ARG A 77 6.90 -15.27 17.87
CA ARG A 77 5.73 -16.18 17.87
C ARG A 77 5.34 -16.61 16.47
N PHE A 78 5.18 -15.66 15.54
CA PHE A 78 4.78 -15.99 14.17
C PHE A 78 5.89 -16.65 13.35
N THR A 79 7.16 -16.29 13.56
CA THR A 79 8.30 -16.95 12.91
C THR A 79 8.43 -18.40 13.35
N THR A 80 8.35 -18.69 14.66
CA THR A 80 8.37 -20.05 15.17
C THR A 80 7.18 -20.87 14.68
N LEU A 81 5.96 -20.28 14.69
CA LEU A 81 4.78 -20.96 14.11
C LEU A 81 4.99 -21.31 12.64
N LYS A 82 5.55 -20.37 11.86
CA LYS A 82 5.88 -20.58 10.47
C LYS A 82 6.83 -21.78 10.30
N GLU A 83 7.91 -21.83 11.09
CA GLU A 83 8.88 -22.93 11.07
C GLU A 83 8.25 -24.27 11.46
N GLU A 84 7.53 -24.33 12.58
CA GLU A 84 6.91 -25.56 13.10
C GLU A 84 5.77 -26.10 12.22
N LEU A 85 5.07 -25.22 11.52
CA LEU A 85 4.07 -25.59 10.51
C LEU A 85 4.70 -26.03 9.19
N GLY A 86 6.02 -25.84 9.02
CA GLY A 86 6.70 -26.09 7.76
C GLY A 86 6.29 -25.09 6.67
N CYS A 87 5.79 -23.91 7.05
CA CYS A 87 5.44 -22.86 6.11
C CYS A 87 6.73 -22.19 5.60
N SER A 88 7.35 -22.71 4.55
CA SER A 88 8.33 -21.93 3.79
C SER A 88 7.58 -20.89 2.97
N ILE A 89 7.96 -19.61 3.10
CA ILE A 89 7.66 -18.61 2.07
C ILE A 89 9.01 -18.36 1.42
N ASN A 90 9.31 -19.11 0.35
CA ASN A 90 10.46 -18.80 -0.47
C ASN A 90 10.07 -17.65 -1.40
N LYS A 91 10.74 -16.50 -1.29
CA LYS A 91 10.41 -15.34 -2.13
C LYS A 91 10.66 -15.63 -3.61
N ASP A 92 11.59 -16.53 -3.92
CA ASP A 92 11.98 -16.85 -5.29
C ASP A 92 10.89 -17.67 -6.00
N ASP A 93 10.15 -18.51 -5.26
CA ASP A 93 9.07 -19.36 -5.79
C ASP A 93 7.67 -18.83 -5.48
N LEU A 94 7.55 -17.74 -4.70
CA LEU A 94 6.29 -17.25 -4.14
C LEU A 94 5.20 -17.01 -5.19
N LEU A 95 5.58 -16.53 -6.38
CA LEU A 95 4.61 -16.31 -7.44
C LEU A 95 4.06 -17.62 -8.00
N ASP A 96 4.91 -18.61 -8.19
CA ASP A 96 4.49 -19.91 -8.70
C ASP A 96 3.67 -20.67 -7.63
N GLU A 97 4.02 -20.53 -6.35
CA GLU A 97 3.20 -21.01 -5.22
C GLU A 97 1.81 -20.35 -5.19
N ILE A 98 1.73 -19.02 -5.33
CA ILE A 98 0.44 -18.31 -5.38
C ILE A 98 -0.41 -18.80 -6.55
N ILE A 99 0.19 -18.99 -7.72
CA ILE A 99 -0.53 -19.44 -8.91
C ILE A 99 -0.96 -20.90 -8.76
N ALA A 100 -0.16 -21.76 -8.14
CA ALA A 100 -0.53 -23.13 -7.82
C ALA A 100 -1.73 -23.18 -6.85
N GLU A 101 -1.78 -22.28 -5.87
CA GLU A 101 -2.92 -22.19 -4.95
C GLU A 101 -4.18 -21.69 -5.67
N ILE A 102 -4.06 -20.65 -6.51
CA ILE A 102 -5.17 -20.16 -7.34
C ILE A 102 -5.72 -21.29 -8.22
N LYS A 103 -4.84 -22.03 -8.90
CA LYS A 103 -5.23 -23.17 -9.73
C LYS A 103 -5.92 -24.26 -8.90
N THR A 104 -5.38 -24.60 -7.74
CA THR A 104 -5.95 -25.63 -6.86
C THR A 104 -7.36 -25.24 -6.40
N ALA A 105 -7.61 -23.97 -6.07
CA ALA A 105 -8.93 -23.47 -5.72
C ALA A 105 -9.87 -23.46 -6.94
N HIS A 106 -9.39 -23.03 -8.10
CA HIS A 106 -10.13 -23.03 -9.35
C HIS A 106 -10.57 -24.45 -9.77
N ASP A 107 -9.68 -25.43 -9.73
CA ASP A 107 -9.98 -26.85 -10.03
C ASP A 107 -11.05 -27.43 -9.09
N LYS A 108 -11.22 -26.86 -7.89
CA LYS A 108 -12.27 -27.21 -6.91
C LYS A 108 -13.57 -26.42 -7.10
N GLY A 109 -13.66 -25.54 -8.12
CA GLY A 109 -14.81 -24.68 -8.37
C GLY A 109 -15.01 -23.60 -7.29
N GLN A 110 -13.93 -23.09 -6.70
CA GLN A 110 -13.98 -22.05 -5.68
C GLN A 110 -13.71 -20.67 -6.29
N ASP A 111 -14.34 -19.64 -5.74
CA ASP A 111 -14.02 -18.25 -6.04
C ASP A 111 -12.71 -17.84 -5.35
N VAL A 112 -11.85 -17.13 -6.08
CA VAL A 112 -10.56 -16.66 -5.58
C VAL A 112 -10.46 -15.15 -5.71
N ALA A 113 -10.09 -14.49 -4.61
CA ALA A 113 -9.81 -13.05 -4.60
C ALA A 113 -8.38 -12.81 -4.13
N ARG A 114 -7.62 -12.04 -4.91
CA ARG A 114 -6.30 -11.56 -4.52
C ARG A 114 -6.35 -10.06 -4.31
N VAL A 115 -6.07 -9.62 -3.09
CA VAL A 115 -6.15 -8.21 -2.71
C VAL A 115 -4.79 -7.54 -2.92
N HIS A 116 -4.80 -6.40 -3.62
CA HIS A 116 -3.63 -5.56 -3.86
C HIS A 116 -3.79 -4.22 -3.13
N SER A 117 -2.66 -3.59 -2.77
CA SER A 117 -2.67 -2.24 -2.20
C SER A 117 -2.90 -1.18 -3.28
N GLY A 118 -3.76 -0.21 -2.99
CA GLY A 118 -4.04 0.90 -3.89
C GLY A 118 -4.78 0.42 -5.14
N ASP A 119 -4.28 0.84 -6.31
CA ASP A 119 -4.79 0.37 -7.59
C ASP A 119 -3.83 -0.67 -8.21
N PRO A 120 -4.33 -1.83 -8.67
CA PRO A 120 -3.49 -2.90 -9.23
C PRO A 120 -2.69 -2.50 -10.48
N SER A 121 -3.14 -1.49 -11.23
CA SER A 121 -2.49 -1.04 -12.47
C SER A 121 -1.16 -0.35 -12.24
N ILE A 122 -0.86 0.09 -11.01
CA ILE A 122 0.33 0.89 -10.70
C ILE A 122 1.23 0.14 -9.72
N TYR A 123 2.38 -0.33 -10.22
CA TYR A 123 3.39 -1.07 -9.44
C TYR A 123 2.85 -2.30 -8.69
N GLY A 124 1.69 -2.83 -9.07
CA GLY A 124 1.01 -3.94 -8.40
C GLY A 124 1.52 -5.34 -8.77
N ALA A 125 2.43 -5.44 -9.75
CA ALA A 125 2.98 -6.70 -10.26
C ALA A 125 1.89 -7.72 -10.67
N ILE A 126 0.78 -7.24 -11.25
CA ILE A 126 -0.31 -8.12 -11.70
C ILE A 126 -0.05 -8.75 -13.07
N ALA A 127 0.75 -8.12 -13.92
CA ALA A 127 1.01 -8.59 -15.28
C ALA A 127 1.62 -10.01 -15.33
N GLU A 128 2.52 -10.32 -14.41
CA GLU A 128 3.15 -11.64 -14.31
C GLU A 128 2.22 -12.73 -13.79
N GLN A 129 1.18 -12.36 -13.05
CA GLN A 129 0.14 -13.26 -12.57
C GLN A 129 -0.86 -13.55 -13.68
N MET A 130 -1.36 -12.48 -14.31
CA MET A 130 -2.29 -12.53 -15.44
C MET A 130 -1.76 -13.45 -16.55
N ARG A 131 -0.51 -13.27 -17.00
CA ARG A 131 0.10 -14.16 -18.02
C ARG A 131 0.11 -15.65 -17.62
N ARG A 132 0.27 -15.96 -16.33
CA ARG A 132 0.25 -17.34 -15.84
C ARG A 132 -1.17 -17.89 -15.78
N LEU A 133 -2.15 -17.07 -15.37
CA LEU A 133 -3.57 -17.43 -15.40
C LEU A 133 -4.06 -17.63 -16.85
N ASP A 134 -3.67 -16.75 -17.78
CA ASP A 134 -3.93 -16.89 -19.22
C ASP A 134 -3.40 -18.22 -19.75
N SER A 135 -2.16 -18.57 -19.38
CA SER A 135 -1.53 -19.84 -19.77
C SER A 135 -2.22 -21.08 -19.20
N LEU A 136 -2.95 -20.92 -18.09
CA LEU A 136 -3.74 -21.98 -17.45
C LEU A 136 -5.20 -22.01 -17.91
N GLY A 137 -5.64 -21.04 -18.73
CA GLY A 137 -7.05 -20.89 -19.11
C GLY A 137 -7.97 -20.52 -17.95
N ILE A 138 -7.44 -19.84 -16.92
CA ILE A 138 -8.21 -19.39 -15.75
C ILE A 138 -8.66 -17.95 -15.99
N GLU A 139 -9.96 -17.76 -16.18
CA GLU A 139 -10.57 -16.43 -16.31
C GLU A 139 -10.46 -15.62 -15.02
N TYR A 140 -10.28 -14.30 -15.16
CA TYR A 140 -10.20 -13.36 -14.04
C TYR A 140 -10.76 -11.99 -14.42
N ASP A 141 -11.05 -11.18 -13.40
CA ASP A 141 -11.40 -9.75 -13.54
C ASP A 141 -10.44 -8.89 -12.70
N VAL A 142 -10.24 -7.64 -13.09
CA VAL A 142 -9.39 -6.67 -12.39
C VAL A 142 -10.25 -5.51 -11.89
N THR A 143 -10.60 -5.55 -10.61
CA THR A 143 -11.31 -4.43 -9.97
C THR A 143 -10.37 -3.26 -9.71
N PRO A 144 -10.67 -2.04 -10.21
CA PRO A 144 -9.86 -0.85 -9.92
C PRO A 144 -9.95 -0.47 -8.45
N GLY A 145 -8.89 0.18 -7.96
CA GLY A 145 -8.79 0.68 -6.59
C GLY A 145 -8.55 2.18 -6.54
N VAL A 146 -8.38 2.71 -5.32
CA VAL A 146 -7.97 4.10 -5.12
C VAL A 146 -6.45 4.15 -5.00
N PRO A 147 -5.73 4.73 -5.97
CA PRO A 147 -4.27 4.79 -5.91
C PRO A 147 -3.78 5.79 -4.85
N ALA A 148 -2.55 5.58 -4.37
CA ALA A 148 -1.99 6.38 -3.27
C ALA A 148 -1.91 7.88 -3.59
N PHE A 149 -1.70 8.28 -4.84
CA PHE A 149 -1.66 9.70 -5.23
C PHE A 149 -3.05 10.36 -5.10
N ALA A 150 -4.12 9.65 -5.41
CA ALA A 150 -5.48 10.15 -5.27
C ALA A 150 -5.86 10.26 -3.79
N ALA A 151 -5.52 9.25 -2.98
CA ALA A 151 -5.69 9.29 -1.53
C ALA A 151 -4.91 10.44 -0.89
N ALA A 152 -3.66 10.65 -1.31
CA ALA A 152 -2.83 11.77 -0.85
C ALA A 152 -3.40 13.13 -1.25
N ALA A 153 -3.86 13.29 -2.50
CA ALA A 153 -4.51 14.51 -2.96
C ALA A 153 -5.76 14.85 -2.15
N ALA A 154 -6.59 13.84 -1.85
CA ALA A 154 -7.78 13.99 -1.02
C ALA A 154 -7.44 14.41 0.42
N LEU A 155 -6.43 13.77 1.04
CA LEU A 155 -5.95 14.13 2.38
C LEU A 155 -5.44 15.56 2.44
N LEU A 156 -4.66 15.97 1.43
CA LEU A 156 -4.13 17.33 1.32
C LEU A 156 -5.19 18.37 0.92
N LYS A 157 -6.37 17.92 0.46
CA LYS A 157 -7.42 18.75 -0.15
C LYS A 157 -6.87 19.59 -1.32
N ARG A 158 -6.08 18.94 -2.19
CA ARG A 158 -5.46 19.58 -3.35
C ARG A 158 -5.87 18.89 -4.64
N GLU A 159 -6.25 19.69 -5.63
CA GLU A 159 -6.28 19.25 -7.01
C GLU A 159 -4.86 19.23 -7.57
N LEU A 160 -4.46 18.15 -8.24
CA LEU A 160 -3.08 17.99 -8.73
C LEU A 160 -2.86 18.64 -10.11
N THR A 161 -3.92 19.15 -10.72
CA THR A 161 -3.95 19.79 -12.04
C THR A 161 -4.72 21.10 -11.98
N LEU A 162 -4.03 22.21 -11.83
CA LEU A 162 -4.64 23.54 -11.79
C LEU A 162 -4.55 24.22 -13.16
N PRO A 163 -5.61 24.91 -13.65
CA PRO A 163 -5.55 25.70 -14.87
C PRO A 163 -4.37 26.66 -14.86
N ASP A 164 -3.71 26.84 -16.01
CA ASP A 164 -2.53 27.70 -16.22
C ASP A 164 -1.27 27.36 -15.40
N ILE A 165 -1.36 26.44 -14.43
CA ILE A 165 -0.25 26.01 -13.56
C ILE A 165 0.27 24.61 -13.93
N SER A 166 -0.62 23.61 -13.99
CA SER A 166 -0.25 22.23 -14.31
C SER A 166 -1.47 21.48 -14.83
N GLN A 167 -1.36 20.90 -16.02
CA GLN A 167 -2.43 20.10 -16.64
C GLN A 167 -2.01 18.64 -16.84
N SER A 168 -0.98 18.20 -16.13
CA SER A 168 -0.44 16.85 -16.26
C SER A 168 0.12 16.37 -14.93
N ILE A 169 0.01 15.06 -14.72
CA ILE A 169 0.58 14.37 -13.56
C ILE A 169 1.50 13.28 -14.07
N VAL A 170 2.72 13.22 -13.56
CA VAL A 170 3.66 12.14 -13.82
C VAL A 170 3.71 11.22 -12.61
N LEU A 171 3.22 9.99 -12.78
CA LEU A 171 3.34 8.93 -11.77
C LEU A 171 4.65 8.17 -12.02
N THR A 172 5.60 8.27 -11.10
CA THR A 172 6.94 7.69 -11.29
C THR A 172 7.52 7.17 -9.98
N ARG A 173 8.76 6.70 -10.03
CA ARG A 173 9.58 6.32 -8.88
C ARG A 173 11.04 6.60 -9.19
N THR A 174 11.88 6.60 -8.17
CA THR A 174 13.32 6.53 -8.34
C THR A 174 13.77 5.08 -8.51
N SER A 175 14.96 4.90 -9.10
CA SER A 175 15.60 3.59 -9.14
C SER A 175 15.80 3.06 -7.72
N VAL A 176 15.40 1.81 -7.50
CA VAL A 176 15.64 1.07 -6.24
C VAL A 176 16.47 -0.16 -6.58
N LYS A 177 17.04 -0.82 -5.55
CA LYS A 177 17.92 -1.99 -5.74
C LYS A 177 17.29 -3.11 -6.59
N ALA A 178 15.97 -3.27 -6.54
CA ALA A 178 15.27 -4.36 -7.22
C ALA A 178 15.13 -4.17 -8.73
N THR A 179 15.03 -2.93 -9.23
CA THR A 179 14.79 -2.69 -10.66
C THR A 179 15.19 -1.27 -11.05
N SER A 180 15.99 -1.16 -12.12
CA SER A 180 16.34 0.10 -12.76
C SER A 180 15.12 0.77 -13.40
N MET A 181 15.22 2.07 -13.67
CA MET A 181 14.24 2.76 -14.52
C MET A 181 14.58 2.51 -15.99
N PRO A 182 13.58 2.45 -16.88
CA PRO A 182 13.81 2.45 -18.32
C PRO A 182 14.63 3.66 -18.79
N LYS A 183 15.34 3.50 -19.91
CA LYS A 183 16.11 4.58 -20.52
C LYS A 183 15.16 5.73 -20.90
N GLY A 184 15.38 6.91 -20.33
CA GLY A 184 14.58 8.11 -20.59
C GLY A 184 13.62 8.49 -19.47
N GLU A 185 13.22 7.54 -18.62
CA GLU A 185 12.35 7.78 -17.46
C GLU A 185 13.15 8.23 -16.23
N THR A 186 13.85 9.35 -16.37
CA THR A 186 14.61 9.97 -15.27
C THR A 186 13.82 11.12 -14.67
N LEU A 187 14.05 11.41 -13.38
CA LEU A 187 13.46 12.59 -12.74
C LEU A 187 13.84 13.87 -13.48
N ASP A 188 15.09 14.00 -13.93
CA ASP A 188 15.55 15.13 -14.76
C ASP A 188 14.71 15.32 -16.04
N ASN A 189 14.38 14.23 -16.75
CA ASN A 189 13.59 14.32 -17.96
C ASN A 189 12.12 14.64 -17.68
N PHE A 190 11.54 14.05 -16.64
CA PHE A 190 10.17 14.38 -16.24
C PHE A 190 10.06 15.83 -15.74
N ALA A 191 11.07 16.32 -15.02
CA ALA A 191 11.09 17.67 -14.47
C ALA A 191 11.05 18.77 -15.55
N LYS A 192 11.66 18.52 -16.72
CA LYS A 192 11.60 19.43 -17.88
C LYS A 192 10.19 19.72 -18.36
N THR A 193 9.21 18.86 -18.02
CA THR A 193 7.81 19.08 -18.42
C THR A 193 7.09 20.12 -17.57
N GLY A 194 7.59 20.42 -16.36
CA GLY A 194 6.90 21.29 -15.40
C GLY A 194 5.66 20.66 -14.75
N ALA A 195 5.30 19.42 -15.09
CA ALA A 195 4.12 18.74 -14.56
C ALA A 195 4.22 18.49 -13.04
N THR A 196 3.08 18.18 -12.41
CA THR A 196 3.06 17.70 -11.03
C THR A 196 3.60 16.27 -10.98
N LEU A 197 4.59 15.98 -10.13
CA LEU A 197 5.17 14.64 -9.99
C LEU A 197 4.62 13.95 -8.74
N ALA A 198 4.16 12.70 -8.90
CA ALA A 198 3.88 11.79 -7.80
C ALA A 198 4.91 10.65 -7.81
N ILE A 199 5.85 10.68 -6.86
CA ILE A 199 7.03 9.83 -6.82
C ILE A 199 6.85 8.76 -5.74
N HIS A 200 6.49 7.56 -6.18
CA HIS A 200 6.28 6.38 -5.35
C HIS A 200 7.61 5.74 -4.95
N LEU A 201 7.60 4.93 -3.88
CA LEU A 201 8.72 4.04 -3.49
C LEU A 201 10.08 4.76 -3.29
N SER A 202 10.06 6.07 -2.98
CA SER A 202 11.25 6.93 -3.12
C SER A 202 11.56 7.80 -1.91
N VAL A 203 10.87 7.65 -0.78
CA VAL A 203 11.10 8.49 0.42
C VAL A 203 12.54 8.42 0.93
N ASN A 204 13.18 7.25 0.88
CA ASN A 204 14.58 7.09 1.25
C ASN A 204 15.57 7.69 0.22
N ASN A 205 15.08 8.03 -0.97
CA ASN A 205 15.85 8.64 -2.06
C ASN A 205 15.57 10.16 -2.17
N LEU A 206 14.97 10.79 -1.15
CA LEU A 206 14.59 12.20 -1.19
C LEU A 206 15.78 13.16 -1.48
N LYS A 207 17.00 12.79 -1.07
CA LYS A 207 18.22 13.53 -1.45
C LYS A 207 18.40 13.60 -2.96
N LYS A 208 18.17 12.49 -3.66
CA LYS A 208 18.24 12.42 -5.12
C LYS A 208 17.08 13.16 -5.76
N VAL A 209 15.87 13.03 -5.21
CA VAL A 209 14.69 13.76 -5.69
C VAL A 209 14.97 15.26 -5.70
N VAL A 210 15.39 15.83 -4.57
CA VAL A 210 15.72 17.27 -4.49
C VAL A 210 16.80 17.64 -5.50
N LYS A 211 17.92 16.90 -5.53
CA LYS A 211 19.03 17.18 -6.45
C LYS A 211 18.59 17.21 -7.92
N ASP A 212 17.77 16.25 -8.34
CA ASP A 212 17.37 16.10 -9.74
C ASP A 212 16.27 17.10 -10.13
N LEU A 213 15.44 17.56 -9.18
CA LEU A 213 14.27 18.40 -9.45
C LEU A 213 14.52 19.89 -9.25
N SER A 214 15.35 20.30 -8.28
CA SER A 214 15.66 21.71 -7.97
C SER A 214 16.06 22.54 -9.20
N PRO A 215 16.93 22.05 -10.13
CA PRO A 215 17.34 22.83 -11.30
C PRO A 215 16.21 23.19 -12.27
N HIS A 216 15.09 22.48 -12.24
CA HIS A 216 13.97 22.67 -13.17
C HIS A 216 12.78 23.38 -12.51
N TYR A 217 12.49 23.04 -11.26
CA TYR A 217 11.33 23.54 -10.55
C TYR A 217 11.61 24.76 -9.65
N GLY A 218 12.87 25.03 -9.31
CA GLY A 218 13.25 26.02 -8.31
C GLY A 218 13.23 25.44 -6.90
N ASP A 219 14.09 25.97 -6.02
CA ASP A 219 14.25 25.51 -4.65
C ASP A 219 13.04 25.81 -3.75
N ASP A 220 12.22 26.78 -4.15
CA ASP A 220 10.96 27.16 -3.54
C ASP A 220 9.76 26.32 -4.02
N CYS A 221 9.96 25.42 -4.99
CA CYS A 221 8.88 24.58 -5.50
C CYS A 221 8.21 23.77 -4.38
N PRO A 222 6.87 23.83 -4.25
CA PRO A 222 6.13 23.10 -3.24
C PRO A 222 6.32 21.58 -3.31
N VAL A 223 6.49 20.98 -2.13
CA VAL A 223 6.59 19.54 -1.93
C VAL A 223 5.69 19.11 -0.78
N ALA A 224 4.93 18.04 -1.00
CA ALA A 224 4.22 17.33 0.05
C ALA A 224 4.74 15.91 0.16
N VAL A 225 5.07 15.44 1.37
CA VAL A 225 5.36 14.04 1.62
C VAL A 225 4.27 13.47 2.50
N VAL A 226 3.48 12.57 1.93
CA VAL A 226 2.30 11.98 2.55
C VAL A 226 2.61 10.57 3.00
N PHE A 227 2.48 10.32 4.29
CA PHE A 227 2.75 9.05 4.94
C PHE A 227 1.44 8.32 5.21
N ARG A 228 1.32 7.09 4.67
CA ARG A 228 0.19 6.18 4.91
C ARG A 228 -1.19 6.85 4.73
N ALA A 229 -1.36 7.57 3.63
CA ALA A 229 -2.66 8.15 3.28
C ALA A 229 -3.79 7.11 3.44
N SER A 230 -4.90 7.53 4.03
CA SER A 230 -6.09 6.75 4.42
C SER A 230 -5.92 5.77 5.58
N TRP A 231 -4.79 5.79 6.29
CA TRP A 231 -4.61 4.99 7.51
C TRP A 231 -5.02 5.80 8.74
N PRO A 232 -5.35 5.15 9.88
CA PRO A 232 -5.69 5.87 11.11
C PRO A 232 -4.59 6.82 11.61
N ASP A 233 -3.34 6.50 11.26
CA ASP A 233 -2.13 7.25 11.60
C ASP A 233 -1.46 7.85 10.35
N GLU A 234 -2.30 8.24 9.39
CA GLU A 234 -1.88 9.08 8.27
C GLU A 234 -1.30 10.40 8.77
N ALA A 235 -0.26 10.86 8.08
CA ALA A 235 0.37 12.14 8.38
C ALA A 235 0.99 12.70 7.10
N TYR A 236 1.27 13.99 7.07
CA TYR A 236 1.99 14.59 5.97
C TYR A 236 2.88 15.73 6.44
N VAL A 237 3.86 16.04 5.61
CA VAL A 237 4.76 17.18 5.78
C VAL A 237 4.68 18.02 4.52
N LEU A 238 4.55 19.33 4.69
CA LEU A 238 4.62 20.32 3.62
C LEU A 238 5.93 21.10 3.70
N GLY A 239 6.49 21.39 2.54
CA GLY A 239 7.71 22.16 2.42
C GLY A 239 8.00 22.52 0.98
N THR A 240 9.27 22.77 0.71
CA THR A 240 9.80 23.08 -0.61
C THR A 240 10.94 22.13 -0.94
N LEU A 241 11.44 22.16 -2.17
CA LEU A 241 12.62 21.38 -2.53
C LEU A 241 13.84 21.72 -1.65
N SER A 242 13.95 22.95 -1.14
CA SER A 242 15.02 23.36 -0.23
C SER A 242 14.92 22.76 1.18
N ASP A 243 13.72 22.59 1.76
CA ASP A 243 13.57 22.25 3.18
C ASP A 243 12.96 20.86 3.46
N ILE A 244 12.33 20.23 2.47
CA ILE A 244 11.49 19.04 2.71
C ILE A 244 12.26 17.87 3.33
N ARG A 245 13.56 17.77 3.03
CA ARG A 245 14.41 16.69 3.53
C ARG A 245 14.55 16.69 5.05
N GLU A 246 14.67 17.88 5.64
CA GLU A 246 14.83 18.04 7.08
C GLU A 246 13.52 17.72 7.78
N LYS A 247 12.42 18.30 7.29
CA LYS A 247 11.08 18.07 7.84
C LYS A 247 10.65 16.59 7.77
N VAL A 248 10.96 15.89 6.68
CA VAL A 248 10.69 14.44 6.55
C VAL A 248 11.51 13.61 7.52
N LYS A 249 12.76 14.01 7.78
CA LYS A 249 13.63 13.35 8.76
C LYS A 249 13.10 13.53 10.18
N GLU A 250 12.66 14.74 10.53
CA GLU A 250 12.04 15.05 11.82
C GLU A 250 10.74 14.26 12.04
N ALA A 251 9.91 14.14 11.00
CA ALA A 251 8.68 13.36 11.03
C ALA A 251 8.90 11.83 11.03
N GLY A 252 10.12 11.34 10.81
CA GLY A 252 10.45 9.92 10.84
C GLY A 252 9.86 9.09 9.69
N PHE A 253 9.51 9.71 8.57
CA PHE A 253 8.90 8.99 7.43
C PHE A 253 9.96 8.22 6.64
N THR A 254 10.07 6.91 6.90
CA THR A 254 11.10 6.02 6.33
C THR A 254 10.58 5.00 5.32
N ARG A 255 9.25 4.84 5.22
CA ARG A 255 8.57 3.89 4.33
C ARG A 255 7.13 4.33 4.09
N THR A 256 6.47 3.71 3.11
CA THR A 256 5.02 3.91 2.86
C THR A 256 4.64 5.39 2.77
N ALA A 257 5.48 6.15 2.07
CA ALA A 257 5.27 7.57 1.85
C ALA A 257 5.31 7.88 0.35
N LEU A 258 4.42 8.76 -0.08
CA LEU A 258 4.35 9.34 -1.41
C LEU A 258 4.95 10.74 -1.36
N ILE A 259 5.80 11.06 -2.34
CA ILE A 259 6.31 12.42 -2.53
C ILE A 259 5.52 13.05 -3.68
N LEU A 260 4.87 14.18 -3.43
CA LEU A 260 4.26 15.04 -4.44
C LEU A 260 5.13 16.29 -4.60
N VAL A 261 5.49 16.66 -5.82
CA VAL A 261 6.29 17.88 -6.13
C VAL A 261 5.60 18.62 -7.27
N GLY A 262 5.43 19.93 -7.14
CA GLY A 262 4.94 20.78 -8.21
C GLY A 262 4.15 21.99 -7.72
N GLN A 263 4.07 23.01 -8.57
CA GLN A 263 3.44 24.30 -8.24
C GLN A 263 1.95 24.16 -7.86
N ALA A 264 1.25 23.19 -8.44
CA ALA A 264 -0.15 22.91 -8.13
C ALA A 264 -0.44 22.58 -6.65
N LEU A 265 0.58 22.24 -5.84
CA LEU A 265 0.41 21.97 -4.42
C LEU A 265 0.35 23.23 -3.55
N GLY A 266 1.01 24.30 -4.01
CA GLY A 266 1.18 25.55 -3.25
C GLY A 266 0.29 26.69 -3.73
N GLU A 267 0.04 26.76 -5.04
CA GLU A 267 -0.70 27.87 -5.63
C GLU A 267 -2.16 27.94 -5.15
N THR A 268 -2.60 29.14 -4.81
CA THR A 268 -3.97 29.45 -4.38
C THR A 268 -4.64 30.50 -5.25
N ASP A 269 -3.86 31.22 -6.06
CA ASP A 269 -4.35 32.24 -6.98
C ASP A 269 -4.15 31.74 -8.42
N PHE A 270 -5.17 31.05 -8.93
CA PHE A 270 -5.19 30.48 -10.27
C PHE A 270 -6.55 30.73 -10.93
N THR A 271 -6.56 30.73 -12.26
CA THR A 271 -7.79 30.93 -13.03
C THR A 271 -8.77 29.80 -12.77
N ASP A 272 -10.04 30.15 -12.51
CA ASP A 272 -11.11 29.16 -12.43
C ASP A 272 -11.25 28.36 -13.72
N SER A 273 -11.49 27.05 -13.57
CA SER A 273 -11.87 26.21 -14.71
C SER A 273 -13.16 26.71 -15.34
N LYS A 274 -13.22 26.68 -16.67
CA LYS A 274 -14.42 27.04 -17.44
C LYS A 274 -15.61 26.09 -17.23
N LEU A 275 -15.43 25.00 -16.50
CA LEU A 275 -16.50 24.05 -16.17
C LEU A 275 -17.73 24.73 -15.53
N TYR A 276 -17.50 25.72 -14.65
CA TYR A 276 -18.56 26.45 -13.96
C TYR A 276 -18.81 27.86 -14.52
N ASP A 277 -18.02 28.30 -15.49
CA ASP A 277 -18.16 29.62 -16.10
C ASP A 277 -19.47 29.69 -16.89
N ALA A 278 -20.42 30.49 -16.41
CA ALA A 278 -21.76 30.62 -17.00
C ALA A 278 -21.73 31.10 -18.47
N SER A 279 -20.67 31.83 -18.86
CA SER A 279 -20.48 32.32 -20.23
C SER A 279 -19.89 31.27 -21.17
N HIS A 280 -19.40 30.15 -20.63
CA HIS A 280 -18.83 29.07 -21.41
C HIS A 280 -19.91 28.11 -21.91
N SER A 281 -19.94 27.90 -23.22
CA SER A 281 -20.87 26.98 -23.87
C SER A 281 -20.37 25.55 -23.82
N HIS A 282 -21.24 24.62 -23.46
CA HIS A 282 -20.96 23.19 -23.58
C HIS A 282 -22.25 22.43 -23.93
N VAL A 283 -22.17 21.12 -24.12
CA VAL A 283 -23.28 20.28 -24.61
C VAL A 283 -24.58 20.43 -23.78
N LEU A 284 -24.48 20.77 -22.50
CA LEU A 284 -25.63 20.98 -21.60
C LEU A 284 -25.94 22.47 -21.35
N ARG A 285 -25.21 23.39 -21.98
CA ARG A 285 -25.42 24.84 -21.97
C ARG A 285 -25.13 25.44 -23.37
N PRO A 286 -26.03 25.26 -24.34
CA PRO A 286 -25.89 25.91 -25.65
C PRO A 286 -26.07 27.43 -25.51
N MET A 287 -25.26 28.22 -26.24
CA MET A 287 -25.51 29.66 -26.34
C MET A 287 -26.78 29.88 -27.16
N LEU A 288 -27.68 30.72 -26.64
CA LEU A 288 -28.86 31.20 -27.37
C LEU A 288 -28.48 32.25 -28.41
#